data_AF-E3QCE5-F1
#
_entry.id   AF-E3QCE5-F1
#
_cell.length_a   1.000
_cell.length_b   1.000
_cell.length_c   1.000
_cell.angle_alpha   90.00
_cell.angle_beta   90.00
_cell.angle_gamma   90.00
#
_symmetry.space_group_name_H-M   'P 1'
#
loop_
_entity.id
_entity.type
_entity.pdbx_description
1 polymer ?
#
loop_
_entity_poly.entity_id
_entity_poly.type
_entity_poly.pdbx_seq_one_letter_code
_entity_poly.pdbx_strand_id
1 'polypeptide(L)'
;MDSRAVNLPASLDDVRIKKLPPSSFYIANFISEEEEQFLLQKDGSAYHPVVCTVSLGASLCLNLYESKEDGGLNPEPVGRILQEPRSLLVTTDDLYTDFLHGIADIEEDIGLSAENIANWDLLRSRSDFAAGRNIRATRTSLTYRDVMQVSKLGAKFGLFGKK
;
A
#
# COMPACT_ATOMS: atom_id res chain seq x y z
N MET A 1 1.86 -19.37 -21.58
CA MET A 1 0.79 -18.78 -20.75
C MET A 1 1.09 -17.30 -20.70
N ASP A 2 0.19 -16.48 -21.23
CA ASP A 2 0.45 -15.05 -21.45
C ASP A 2 0.51 -14.34 -20.09
N SER A 3 1.69 -13.89 -19.67
CA SER A 3 1.95 -13.19 -18.41
C SER A 3 1.41 -11.76 -18.39
N ARG A 4 0.47 -11.44 -19.29
CA ARG A 4 -0.07 -10.10 -19.56
C ARG A 4 -1.53 -9.92 -19.16
N ALA A 5 -2.23 -10.98 -18.80
CA ALA A 5 -3.64 -10.90 -18.41
C ALA A 5 -3.79 -10.51 -16.93
N VAL A 6 -4.66 -9.55 -16.65
CA VAL A 6 -5.17 -9.23 -15.31
C VAL A 6 -5.72 -10.53 -14.70
N ASN A 7 -5.34 -10.81 -13.44
CA ASN A 7 -5.80 -12.00 -12.73
C ASN A 7 -6.29 -11.58 -11.34
N LEU A 8 -7.59 -11.34 -11.24
CA LEU A 8 -8.24 -10.95 -9.99
C LEU A 8 -8.63 -12.19 -9.19
N PRO A 9 -8.44 -12.17 -7.86
CA PRO A 9 -8.89 -13.26 -7.01
C PRO A 9 -10.42 -13.32 -6.94
N ALA A 10 -10.96 -14.51 -6.64
CA ALA A 10 -12.40 -14.67 -6.44
C ALA A 10 -12.88 -14.02 -5.12
N SER A 11 -11.99 -13.94 -4.12
CA SER A 11 -12.21 -13.26 -2.84
C SER A 11 -10.95 -12.55 -2.35
N LEU A 12 -11.10 -11.48 -1.55
CA LEU A 12 -9.96 -10.85 -0.87
C LEU A 12 -9.25 -11.82 0.09
N ASP A 13 -9.97 -12.78 0.66
CA ASP A 13 -9.37 -13.81 1.52
C ASP A 13 -8.28 -14.64 0.81
N ASP A 14 -8.39 -14.79 -0.51
CA ASP A 14 -7.43 -15.54 -1.34
C ASP A 14 -6.07 -14.82 -1.45
N VAL A 15 -6.07 -13.49 -1.26
CA VAL A 15 -4.92 -12.60 -1.43
C VAL A 15 -4.53 -11.88 -0.13
N ARG A 16 -5.00 -12.40 1.00
CA ARG A 16 -4.66 -11.89 2.33
C ARG A 16 -3.19 -12.13 2.66
N ILE A 17 -2.53 -11.11 3.18
CA ILE A 17 -1.16 -11.19 3.67
C ILE A 17 -1.17 -11.85 5.06
N LYS A 18 -0.96 -13.17 5.12
CA LYS A 18 -1.10 -13.98 6.36
C LYS A 18 -0.16 -13.59 7.50
N LYS A 19 0.94 -12.88 7.20
CA LYS A 19 1.93 -12.42 8.18
C LYS A 19 1.59 -11.07 8.82
N LEU A 20 0.53 -10.42 8.36
CA LEU A 20 0.04 -9.13 8.88
C LEU A 20 -1.36 -9.33 9.48
N PRO A 21 -1.90 -8.33 10.21
CA PRO A 21 -3.29 -8.34 10.63
C PRO A 21 -4.24 -8.69 9.48
N PRO A 22 -5.38 -9.35 9.77
CA PRO A 22 -6.26 -9.94 8.76
C PRO A 22 -6.93 -8.91 7.82
N SER A 23 -6.72 -7.62 8.06
CA SER A 23 -7.15 -6.45 7.28
C SER A 23 -6.19 -6.06 6.13
N SER A 24 -5.25 -6.94 5.76
CA SER A 24 -4.18 -6.66 4.78
C SER A 24 -4.27 -7.55 3.54
N PHE A 25 -4.37 -6.96 2.34
CA PHE A 25 -4.55 -7.70 1.08
C PHE A 25 -3.63 -7.17 -0.04
N TYR A 26 -3.14 -8.06 -0.90
CA TYR A 26 -2.23 -7.69 -1.99
C TYR A 26 -2.55 -8.43 -3.29
N ILE A 27 -2.85 -7.67 -4.35
CA ILE A 27 -3.14 -8.21 -5.69
C ILE A 27 -2.00 -7.81 -6.63
N ALA A 28 -1.20 -8.79 -7.04
CA ALA A 28 -0.01 -8.55 -7.86
C ALA A 28 -0.32 -8.13 -9.32
N ASN A 29 -1.46 -8.57 -9.87
CA ASN A 29 -1.87 -8.34 -11.26
C ASN A 29 -3.22 -7.63 -11.31
N PHE A 30 -3.31 -6.47 -10.65
CA PHE A 30 -4.56 -5.74 -10.55
C PHE A 30 -4.93 -5.02 -11.85
N ILE A 31 -3.93 -4.48 -12.54
CA ILE A 31 -4.08 -3.81 -13.84
C ILE A 31 -3.14 -4.41 -14.89
N SER A 32 -3.54 -4.29 -16.15
CA SER A 32 -2.71 -4.62 -17.31
C SER A 32 -1.63 -3.56 -17.56
N GLU A 33 -0.70 -3.88 -18.44
CA GLU A 33 0.32 -2.93 -18.91
C GLU A 33 -0.30 -1.76 -19.70
N GLU A 34 -1.34 -2.02 -20.50
CA GLU A 34 -2.07 -0.97 -21.24
C GLU A 34 -2.79 -0.01 -20.29
N GLU A 35 -3.47 -0.54 -19.26
CA GLU A 35 -4.11 0.27 -18.21
C GLU A 35 -3.09 1.06 -17.39
N GLU A 36 -1.92 0.47 -17.09
CA GLU A 36 -0.80 1.20 -16.47
C GLU A 36 -0.35 2.39 -17.32
N GLN A 37 -0.16 2.21 -18.63
CA GLN A 37 0.21 3.32 -19.53
C GLN A 37 -0.87 4.40 -19.60
N PHE A 38 -2.14 4.01 -19.59
CA PHE A 38 -3.25 4.95 -19.57
C PHE A 38 -3.31 5.76 -18.25
N LEU A 39 -3.14 5.09 -17.10
CA LEU A 39 -3.13 5.73 -15.79
C LEU A 39 -1.93 6.66 -15.58
N LEU A 40 -0.76 6.31 -16.15
CA LEU A 40 0.42 7.21 -16.15
C LEU A 40 0.16 8.53 -16.90
N GLN A 41 -0.87 8.60 -17.74
CA GLN A 41 -1.23 9.78 -18.54
C GLN A 41 -2.42 10.57 -17.97
N LYS A 42 -3.13 10.08 -16.95
CA LYS A 42 -4.40 10.67 -16.48
C LYS A 42 -4.42 10.92 -14.97
N ASP A 43 -4.95 12.08 -14.59
CA ASP A 43 -5.34 12.38 -13.20
C ASP A 43 -6.73 11.79 -12.90
N GLY A 44 -6.87 11.01 -11.82
CA GLY A 44 -8.11 10.33 -11.45
C GLY A 44 -8.49 10.51 -9.98
N SER A 45 -9.77 10.78 -9.72
CA SER A 45 -10.36 11.12 -8.42
C SER A 45 -11.27 10.02 -7.82
N ALA A 46 -11.18 9.88 -6.48
CA ALA A 46 -12.25 9.62 -5.47
C ALA A 46 -12.60 8.18 -4.92
N TYR A 47 -12.89 8.14 -3.58
CA TYR A 47 -13.84 7.29 -2.77
C TYR A 47 -13.39 6.06 -1.87
N HIS A 48 -14.22 5.75 -0.82
CA HIS A 48 -14.29 4.73 0.33
C HIS A 48 -13.11 4.43 1.36
N PRO A 49 -13.28 4.23 2.72
CA PRO A 49 -12.24 4.42 3.77
C PRO A 49 -11.37 3.17 3.91
N VAL A 50 -10.70 2.96 2.80
CA VAL A 50 -9.79 1.91 2.45
C VAL A 50 -8.69 2.68 1.73
N VAL A 51 -7.44 2.49 2.15
CA VAL A 51 -6.35 3.08 1.39
C VAL A 51 -5.90 2.06 0.36
N CYS A 52 -6.16 2.40 -0.90
CA CYS A 52 -5.74 1.61 -2.04
C CYS A 52 -4.55 2.31 -2.67
N THR A 53 -3.40 1.64 -2.72
CA THR A 53 -2.20 2.14 -3.39
C THR A 53 -1.89 1.27 -4.60
N VAL A 54 -2.07 1.82 -5.79
CA VAL A 54 -1.61 1.22 -7.04
C VAL A 54 -0.16 1.62 -7.27
N SER A 55 0.72 0.65 -7.54
CA SER A 55 2.16 0.87 -7.80
C SER A 55 2.47 0.72 -9.28
N LEU A 56 3.15 1.70 -9.87
CA LEU A 56 3.45 1.77 -11.30
C LEU A 56 4.96 1.97 -11.55
N GLY A 57 5.46 1.47 -12.67
CA GLY A 57 6.83 1.70 -13.16
C GLY A 57 7.91 0.83 -12.52
N ALA A 58 8.13 0.95 -11.20
CA ALA A 58 9.20 0.23 -10.51
C ALA A 58 8.75 -0.33 -9.14
N SER A 59 9.49 -1.33 -8.65
CA SER A 59 9.22 -1.98 -7.36
C SER A 59 9.74 -1.16 -6.18
N LEU A 60 9.08 -1.28 -5.03
CA LEU A 60 9.50 -0.64 -3.77
C LEU A 60 9.20 -1.55 -2.58
N CYS A 61 10.13 -1.61 -1.61
CA CYS A 61 9.85 -2.20 -0.30
C CYS A 61 9.34 -1.15 0.69
N LEU A 62 8.07 -1.27 1.10
CA LEU A 62 7.42 -0.42 2.09
C LEU A 62 7.58 -1.01 3.49
N ASN A 63 8.14 -0.22 4.41
CA ASN A 63 8.24 -0.61 5.82
C ASN A 63 6.99 -0.18 6.58
N LEU A 64 6.48 -1.08 7.42
CA LEU A 64 5.40 -0.85 8.37
C LEU A 64 5.98 -0.74 9.78
N TYR A 65 5.50 0.23 10.54
CA TYR A 65 5.89 0.49 11.90
C TYR A 65 4.65 0.57 12.77
N GLU A 66 4.70 -0.06 13.94
CA GLU A 66 3.65 0.09 14.94
C GLU A 66 3.80 1.44 15.64
N SER A 67 2.68 2.15 15.82
CA SER A 67 2.65 3.38 16.61
C SER A 67 2.73 3.02 18.09
N LYS A 68 3.63 3.66 18.84
CA LYS A 68 3.64 3.50 20.31
C LYS A 68 2.53 4.33 20.93
N GLU A 69 2.05 3.91 22.11
CA GLU A 69 1.04 4.65 22.90
C GLU A 69 1.49 6.09 23.25
N ASP A 70 2.79 6.35 23.30
CA ASP A 70 3.38 7.67 23.55
C ASP A 70 3.55 8.54 22.28
N GLY A 71 3.09 8.06 21.12
CA GLY A 71 3.25 8.71 19.83
C GLY A 71 4.65 8.56 19.21
N GLY A 72 5.55 7.82 19.86
CA GLY A 72 6.86 7.47 19.31
C GLY A 72 6.80 6.33 18.28
N LEU A 73 7.85 6.20 17.49
CA LEU A 73 8.02 5.07 16.55
C LEU A 73 8.90 3.98 17.15
N ASN A 74 8.60 2.72 16.85
CA ASN A 74 9.57 1.64 16.95
C ASN A 74 10.54 1.76 15.76
N PRO A 75 11.87 1.83 15.96
CA PRO A 75 12.81 1.93 14.85
C PRO A 75 12.83 0.69 13.94
N GLU A 76 12.47 -0.47 14.49
CA GLU A 76 12.40 -1.71 13.73
C GLU A 76 11.02 -1.84 13.07
N PRO A 77 10.97 -2.11 11.75
CA PRO A 77 9.71 -2.34 11.08
C PRO A 77 9.08 -3.65 11.56
N VAL A 78 7.80 -3.61 11.88
CA VAL A 78 7.00 -4.79 12.25
C VAL A 78 6.64 -5.65 11.03
N GLY A 79 6.76 -5.07 9.84
CA GLY A 79 6.60 -5.79 8.58
C GLY A 79 7.16 -5.02 7.40
N ARG A 80 7.45 -5.74 6.32
CA ARG A 80 7.92 -5.16 5.06
C ARG A 80 7.08 -5.72 3.91
N ILE A 81 6.53 -4.85 3.07
CA ILE A 81 5.71 -5.21 1.91
C ILE A 81 6.46 -4.83 0.65
N LEU A 82 6.73 -5.80 -0.23
CA LEU A 82 7.34 -5.53 -1.52
C LEU A 82 6.24 -5.29 -2.56
N GLN A 83 6.14 -4.06 -3.06
CA GLN A 83 5.14 -3.64 -4.04
C GLN A 83 5.73 -3.69 -5.45
N GLU A 84 5.33 -4.68 -6.24
CA GLU A 84 5.72 -4.80 -7.66
C GLU A 84 4.98 -3.76 -8.52
N PRO A 85 5.49 -3.38 -9.71
CA PRO A 85 4.69 -2.61 -10.67
C PRO A 85 3.42 -3.39 -11.07
N ARG A 86 2.34 -2.64 -11.33
CA ARG A 86 0.96 -3.12 -11.60
C ARG A 86 0.28 -3.83 -10.43
N SER A 87 0.77 -3.60 -9.22
CA SER A 87 0.16 -4.14 -8.01
C SER A 87 -0.79 -3.15 -7.34
N LEU A 88 -1.77 -3.70 -6.63
CA LEU A 88 -2.63 -2.97 -5.70
C LEU A 88 -2.35 -3.46 -4.28
N LEU A 89 -1.96 -2.55 -3.40
CA LEU A 89 -1.97 -2.74 -1.96
C LEU A 89 -3.26 -2.13 -1.39
N VAL A 90 -4.00 -2.92 -0.62
CA VAL A 90 -5.20 -2.46 0.08
C VAL A 90 -4.93 -2.55 1.58
N THR A 91 -4.98 -1.41 2.27
CA THR A 91 -4.92 -1.35 3.74
C THR A 91 -6.26 -0.88 4.31
N THR A 92 -6.72 -1.57 5.35
CA THR A 92 -8.01 -1.34 6.01
C THR A 92 -7.86 -1.40 7.52
N ASP A 93 -8.86 -0.87 8.24
CA ASP A 93 -8.99 -0.94 9.70
C ASP A 93 -7.68 -0.59 10.45
N ASP A 94 -7.26 -1.44 11.37
CA ASP A 94 -6.10 -1.23 12.25
C ASP A 94 -4.81 -0.93 11.47
N LEU A 95 -4.61 -1.56 10.30
CA LEU A 95 -3.40 -1.29 9.49
C LEU A 95 -3.41 0.14 8.91
N TYR A 96 -4.59 0.73 8.74
CA TYR A 96 -4.71 2.13 8.36
C TYR A 96 -4.61 3.09 9.56
N THR A 97 -5.18 2.73 10.70
CA THR A 97 -5.29 3.64 11.85
C THR A 97 -4.09 3.60 12.80
N ASP A 98 -3.48 2.43 12.98
CA ASP A 98 -2.56 2.17 14.09
C ASP A 98 -1.11 1.93 13.61
N PHE A 99 -0.93 1.69 12.31
CA PHE A 99 0.38 1.46 11.70
C PHE A 99 0.82 2.65 10.84
N LEU A 100 2.07 3.05 11.04
CA LEU A 100 2.73 4.06 10.24
C LEU A 100 3.54 3.39 9.14
N HIS A 101 3.55 4.02 7.97
CA HIS A 101 4.31 3.54 6.83
C HIS A 101 4.99 4.72 6.15
N GLY A 102 6.22 4.48 5.72
CA GLY A 102 7.06 5.49 5.10
C GLY A 102 7.98 4.87 4.07
N ILE A 103 8.35 5.68 3.09
CA ILE A 103 9.33 5.30 2.07
C ILE A 103 10.67 5.84 2.56
N ALA A 104 11.58 4.94 2.95
CA ALA A 104 12.94 5.32 3.34
C ALA A 104 13.66 5.97 2.14
N ASP A 105 14.49 6.99 2.38
CA ASP A 105 15.31 7.63 1.33
C ASP A 105 16.59 6.81 1.09
N ILE A 106 16.47 5.76 0.27
CA ILE A 106 17.54 4.81 -0.06
C ILE A 106 17.46 4.46 -1.55
N GLU A 107 18.59 4.06 -2.13
CA GLU A 107 18.67 3.67 -3.55
C GLU A 107 18.39 2.19 -3.80
N GLU A 108 18.45 1.36 -2.75
CA GLU A 108 18.29 -0.09 -2.88
C GLU A 108 17.60 -0.68 -1.64
N ASP A 109 16.59 -1.52 -1.87
CA ASP A 109 16.02 -2.35 -0.82
C ASP A 109 16.87 -3.63 -0.67
N ILE A 110 17.27 -3.97 0.55
CA ILE A 110 18.12 -5.14 0.85
C ILE A 110 17.42 -6.14 1.77
N GLY A 111 17.95 -7.37 1.82
CA GLY A 111 17.46 -8.45 2.66
C GLY A 111 16.06 -8.94 2.27
N LEU A 112 15.72 -8.86 0.98
CA LEU A 112 14.44 -9.31 0.44
C LEU A 112 14.42 -10.84 0.42
N SER A 113 13.56 -11.45 1.22
CA SER A 113 13.45 -12.91 1.29
C SER A 113 12.08 -13.36 1.75
N ALA A 114 11.85 -14.67 1.67
CA ALA A 114 10.63 -15.30 2.18
C ALA A 114 10.45 -15.09 3.68
N GLU A 115 11.52 -14.86 4.44
CA GLU A 115 11.48 -14.61 5.88
C GLU A 115 11.07 -13.15 6.16
N ASN A 116 11.70 -12.19 5.48
CA ASN A 116 11.62 -10.77 5.82
C ASN A 116 10.55 -9.98 5.06
N ILE A 117 9.95 -10.55 4.02
CA ILE A 117 8.88 -9.90 3.24
C ILE A 117 7.54 -10.54 3.56
N ALA A 118 6.59 -9.71 3.96
CA ALA A 118 5.29 -10.13 4.46
C ALA A 118 4.44 -10.78 3.36
N ASN A 119 4.46 -10.20 2.16
CA ASN A 119 3.69 -10.65 0.99
C ASN A 119 4.49 -11.53 0.02
N TRP A 120 5.61 -12.14 0.46
CA TRP A 120 6.54 -12.85 -0.45
C TRP A 120 5.85 -13.91 -1.34
N ASP A 121 4.94 -14.70 -0.75
CA ASP A 121 4.25 -15.76 -1.47
C ASP A 121 3.19 -15.26 -2.46
N LEU A 122 2.83 -13.97 -2.39
CA LEU A 122 1.89 -13.30 -3.28
C LEU A 122 2.58 -12.55 -4.42
N LEU A 123 3.92 -12.50 -4.44
CA LEU A 123 4.68 -11.83 -5.50
C LEU A 123 4.52 -12.58 -6.83
N ARG A 124 4.37 -11.82 -7.91
CA ARG A 124 4.29 -12.39 -9.27
C ARG A 124 5.60 -13.05 -9.66
N SER A 125 6.73 -12.40 -9.45
CA SER A 125 8.05 -12.90 -9.86
C SER A 125 9.07 -12.84 -8.73
N ARG A 126 9.01 -13.81 -7.80
CA ARG A 126 9.99 -13.95 -6.70
C ARG A 126 11.44 -14.08 -7.20
N SER A 127 11.65 -14.62 -8.41
CA SER A 127 12.97 -14.76 -9.03
C SER A 127 13.66 -13.43 -9.30
N ASP A 128 12.89 -12.36 -9.53
CA ASP A 128 13.44 -11.02 -9.80
C ASP A 128 14.17 -10.47 -8.56
N PHE A 129 13.85 -11.01 -7.39
CA PHE A 129 14.44 -10.64 -6.09
C PHE A 129 15.33 -11.73 -5.49
N ALA A 130 15.73 -12.74 -6.28
CA ALA A 130 16.52 -13.88 -5.79
C ALA A 130 17.89 -13.48 -5.22
N ALA A 131 18.44 -12.33 -5.65
CA ALA A 131 19.66 -11.76 -5.10
C ALA A 131 19.46 -11.07 -3.72
N GLY A 132 18.24 -11.08 -3.19
CA GLY A 132 17.90 -10.46 -1.92
C GLY A 132 17.87 -8.93 -1.95
N ARG A 133 17.78 -8.32 -3.14
CA ARG A 133 17.89 -6.87 -3.35
C ARG A 133 16.97 -6.36 -4.47
N ASN A 134 16.59 -5.09 -4.39
CA ASN A 134 15.84 -4.36 -5.41
C ASN A 134 16.46 -2.96 -5.59
N ILE A 135 17.07 -2.70 -6.74
CA ILE A 135 17.58 -1.36 -7.09
C ILE A 135 16.39 -0.48 -7.43
N ARG A 136 16.24 0.65 -6.74
CA ARG A 136 15.11 1.56 -6.96
C ARG A 136 15.27 2.33 -8.26
N ALA A 137 14.14 2.54 -8.90
CA ALA A 137 14.01 3.36 -10.10
C ALA A 137 12.77 4.26 -9.96
N THR A 138 12.51 5.09 -10.95
CA THR A 138 11.33 5.95 -10.97
C THR A 138 10.06 5.12 -10.83
N ARG A 139 9.32 5.39 -9.75
CA ARG A 139 8.06 4.73 -9.40
C ARG A 139 6.99 5.78 -9.19
N THR A 140 5.81 5.51 -9.71
CA THR A 140 4.61 6.31 -9.42
C THR A 140 3.67 5.48 -8.56
N SER A 141 3.06 6.11 -7.56
CA SER A 141 2.00 5.47 -6.77
C SER A 141 0.73 6.30 -6.78
N LEU A 142 -0.38 5.69 -7.17
CA LEU A 142 -1.70 6.30 -7.10
C LEU A 142 -2.36 5.82 -5.81
N THR A 143 -2.58 6.74 -4.87
CA THR A 143 -3.20 6.42 -3.58
C THR A 143 -4.60 6.97 -3.54
N TYR A 144 -5.57 6.07 -3.42
CA TYR A 144 -6.98 6.37 -3.25
C TYR A 144 -7.32 6.24 -1.77
N ARG A 145 -8.05 7.22 -1.24
CA ARG A 145 -8.53 7.25 0.13
C ARG A 145 -9.94 7.80 0.13
N ASP A 146 -10.67 7.48 1.19
CA ASP A 146 -11.88 8.18 1.56
C ASP A 146 -11.75 8.85 2.87
N VAL A 147 -12.48 9.94 2.95
CA VAL A 147 -12.50 10.77 4.12
C VAL A 147 -13.98 10.95 4.43
N MET A 148 -14.39 10.40 5.56
CA MET A 148 -15.69 10.72 6.15
C MET A 148 -15.89 12.23 6.12
N GLN A 149 -17.01 12.67 5.57
CA GLN A 149 -17.31 14.10 5.47
C GLN A 149 -17.36 14.68 6.90
N VAL A 150 -16.34 15.44 7.30
CA VAL A 150 -16.31 16.06 8.63
C VAL A 150 -17.41 17.12 8.70
N SER A 151 -18.48 16.85 9.46
CA SER A 151 -19.53 17.84 9.69
C SER A 151 -18.91 19.04 10.42
N LYS A 152 -18.89 20.22 9.78
CA LYS A 152 -18.43 21.49 10.38
C LYS A 152 -19.40 22.04 11.44
N LEU A 153 -19.91 21.19 12.34
CA LEU A 153 -20.85 21.64 13.38
C LEU A 153 -20.19 22.51 14.46
N GLY A 154 -18.85 22.56 14.53
CA GLY A 154 -18.12 23.40 15.49
C GLY A 154 -18.06 24.89 15.15
N ALA A 155 -18.37 25.30 13.91
CA ALA A 155 -18.22 26.70 13.49
C ALA A 155 -19.49 27.58 13.69
N LYS A 156 -20.65 26.98 14.02
CA LYS A 156 -21.92 27.72 14.18
C LYS A 156 -22.37 27.95 15.63
N PHE A 157 -21.75 27.32 16.62
CA PHE A 157 -22.10 27.52 18.03
C PHE A 157 -21.40 28.74 18.69
N GLY A 158 -20.52 29.44 17.96
CA GLY A 158 -19.81 30.62 18.48
C GLY A 158 -20.51 31.98 18.31
N LEU A 159 -21.67 32.05 17.62
CA LEU A 159 -22.32 33.33 17.29
C LEU A 159 -23.62 33.66 18.07
N PHE A 160 -24.07 32.82 18.99
CA PHE A 160 -25.34 33.03 19.73
C PHE A 160 -25.16 33.12 21.25
N GLY A 161 -24.22 33.96 21.71
CA GLY A 161 -24.03 34.21 23.13
C GLY A 161 -23.43 35.56 23.43
N LYS A 162 -24.24 36.62 23.33
CA LYS A 162 -24.24 37.83 24.18
C LYS A 162 -25.29 38.83 23.66
N LYS A 163 -26.47 38.81 24.27
CA LYS A 163 -27.26 40.02 24.53
C LYS A 163 -27.10 40.34 26.00
#